data_AF-A0A5T5CMS7-F1
#
_entry.id   AF-A0A5T5CMS7-F1
#
_cell.length_a   1.000
_cell.length_b   1.000
_cell.length_c   1.000
_cell.angle_alpha   90.00
_cell.angle_beta   90.00
_cell.angle_gamma   90.00
#
_symmetry.space_group_name_H-M   'P 1'
#
loop_
_entity.id
_entity.type
_entity.pdbx_description
1 polymer ?
#
loop_
_entity_poly.entity_id
_entity_poly.type
_entity_poly.pdbx_seq_one_letter_code
_entity_poly.pdbx_strand_id
1 'polypeptide(L)'
;MEKIRQAFLSSNSSIDFIEYCSCPYIILPCSQDTQTSDLDCYIDVFYIKKGVAELMFNAPPSIKLSPGEFIFLNRKCSDCFFLTGGQDTEILQTRVVPRGLYKDLIVYYGCYNSLYVLDSGHIDVIPVASEMISLLLKLQKSKSEAILSLEVPISLFFIHIYLNKVANSSLPFNNTGH
;
A
#
# COMPACT_ATOMS: atom_id res chain seq x y z
N MET A 1 -17.73 20.79 -19.36
CA MET A 1 -17.78 20.15 -18.03
C MET A 1 -17.38 18.67 -18.08
N GLU A 2 -17.95 17.84 -18.96
CA GLU A 2 -17.61 16.39 -18.99
C GLU A 2 -16.13 16.10 -19.25
N LYS A 3 -15.49 16.77 -20.21
CA LYS A 3 -14.04 16.61 -20.46
C LYS A 3 -13.16 16.98 -19.26
N ILE A 4 -13.58 17.97 -18.48
CA ILE A 4 -12.87 18.39 -17.26
C ILE A 4 -13.09 17.36 -16.15
N ARG A 5 -14.31 16.84 -16.02
CA ARG A 5 -14.63 15.76 -15.09
C ARG A 5 -13.82 14.49 -15.38
N GLN A 6 -13.74 14.09 -16.65
CA GLN A 6 -12.94 12.94 -17.08
C GLN A 6 -11.44 13.16 -16.84
N ALA A 7 -10.92 14.35 -17.16
CA ALA A 7 -9.55 14.71 -16.84
C ALA A 7 -9.27 14.62 -15.32
N PHE A 8 -10.18 15.15 -14.50
CA PHE A 8 -10.08 15.09 -13.04
C PHE A 8 -10.09 13.64 -12.52
N LEU A 9 -11.05 12.83 -12.95
CA LEU A 9 -11.11 11.41 -12.57
C LEU A 9 -9.86 10.63 -12.98
N SER A 10 -9.34 10.89 -14.19
CA SER A 10 -8.13 10.25 -14.69
C SER A 10 -6.85 10.67 -13.96
N SER A 11 -6.89 11.78 -13.21
CA SER A 11 -5.78 12.32 -12.44
C SER A 11 -5.77 11.92 -10.97
N ASN A 12 -6.83 11.26 -10.49
CA ASN A 12 -6.92 10.79 -9.11
C ASN A 12 -6.20 9.46 -8.91
N SER A 13 -5.74 9.21 -7.69
CA SER A 13 -5.28 7.88 -7.31
C SER A 13 -6.41 6.86 -7.41
N SER A 14 -6.03 5.62 -7.68
CA SER A 14 -6.95 4.49 -7.81
C SER A 14 -6.43 3.26 -7.09
N ILE A 15 -7.30 2.28 -6.91
CA ILE A 15 -6.96 0.94 -6.46
C ILE A 15 -7.00 0.03 -7.69
N ASP A 16 -5.87 -0.59 -8.01
CA ASP A 16 -5.78 -1.52 -9.15
C ASP A 16 -6.49 -2.84 -8.83
N PHE A 17 -6.23 -3.38 -7.63
CA PHE A 17 -6.91 -4.56 -7.12
C PHE A 17 -6.91 -4.61 -5.60
N ILE A 18 -7.76 -5.47 -5.06
CA ILE A 18 -7.70 -5.95 -3.68
C ILE A 18 -8.04 -7.44 -3.65
N GLU A 19 -7.26 -8.23 -2.92
CA GLU A 19 -7.49 -9.69 -2.82
C GLU A 19 -6.83 -10.31 -1.59
N TYR A 20 -7.11 -11.59 -1.34
CA TYR A 20 -6.35 -12.38 -0.38
C TYR A 20 -5.04 -12.85 -1.04
N CYS A 21 -3.92 -12.53 -0.41
CA CYS A 21 -2.61 -12.88 -0.89
C CYS A 21 -2.35 -14.38 -0.73
N SER A 22 -1.80 -15.01 -1.77
CA SER A 22 -1.38 -16.41 -1.73
C SER A 22 0.05 -16.50 -1.22
N CYS A 23 0.25 -17.08 -0.03
CA CYS A 23 1.59 -17.28 0.54
C CYS A 23 2.24 -18.57 0.00
N PRO A 24 3.56 -18.57 -0.30
CA PRO A 24 4.47 -17.42 -0.21
C PRO A 24 4.29 -16.44 -1.36
N TYR A 25 4.32 -15.15 -1.05
CA TYR A 25 4.35 -14.08 -2.04
C TYR A 25 5.78 -13.63 -2.27
N ILE A 26 6.24 -13.72 -3.51
CA ILE A 26 7.65 -13.54 -3.87
C ILE A 26 7.75 -12.55 -5.02
N ILE A 27 8.59 -11.53 -4.83
CA ILE A 27 9.02 -10.60 -5.86
C ILE A 27 10.54 -10.71 -5.98
N LEU A 28 11.00 -10.98 -7.20
CA LEU A 28 12.42 -11.02 -7.53
C LEU A 28 12.85 -9.76 -8.29
N PRO A 29 14.15 -9.41 -8.27
CA PRO A 29 14.67 -8.30 -9.06
C PRO A 29 14.41 -8.48 -10.56
N CYS A 30 14.06 -7.39 -11.26
CA CYS A 30 13.90 -7.40 -12.71
C CYS A 30 15.27 -7.31 -13.40
N SER A 31 15.42 -7.97 -14.55
CA SER A 31 16.58 -7.75 -15.44
C SER A 31 16.54 -6.33 -16.02
N GLN A 32 17.68 -5.65 -16.05
CA GLN A 32 17.80 -4.24 -16.44
C GLN A 32 17.30 -3.93 -17.88
N ASP A 33 17.15 -4.95 -18.72
CA ASP A 33 16.72 -4.86 -20.12
C ASP A 33 15.20 -4.71 -20.31
N THR A 34 14.41 -4.81 -19.23
CA THR A 34 12.94 -4.62 -19.25
C THR A 34 12.51 -3.25 -18.71
N GLN A 35 13.37 -2.23 -18.85
CA GLN A 35 12.99 -0.83 -18.59
C GLN A 35 12.01 -0.34 -19.67
N THR A 36 10.75 -0.76 -19.59
CA THR A 36 9.65 -0.04 -20.21
C THR A 36 9.54 1.31 -19.53
N SER A 37 9.49 2.36 -20.35
CA SER A 37 9.68 3.78 -20.03
C SER A 37 8.51 4.44 -19.29
N ASP A 38 7.82 3.71 -18.43
CA ASP A 38 6.90 4.27 -17.43
C ASP A 38 7.21 3.49 -16.15
N LEU A 39 7.87 4.14 -15.18
CA LEU A 39 8.01 3.56 -13.85
C LEU A 39 6.59 3.27 -13.37
N ASP A 40 6.23 1.98 -13.25
CA ASP A 40 5.03 1.49 -12.59
C ASP A 40 5.09 1.93 -11.12
N CYS A 41 4.80 3.20 -10.89
CA CYS A 41 4.82 3.82 -9.58
C CYS A 41 3.49 3.45 -8.92
N TYR A 42 3.54 2.39 -8.12
CA TYR A 42 2.44 1.93 -7.28
C TYR A 42 2.95 1.61 -5.88
N ILE A 43 2.02 1.59 -4.92
CA ILE A 43 2.28 1.14 -3.56
C ILE A 43 1.46 -0.13 -3.35
N ASP A 44 2.15 -1.26 -3.21
CA ASP A 44 1.52 -2.48 -2.71
C ASP A 44 1.33 -2.35 -1.20
N VAL A 45 0.10 -2.55 -0.74
CA VAL A 45 -0.28 -2.52 0.68
C VAL A 45 -0.72 -3.92 1.08
N PHE A 46 -0.01 -4.51 2.05
CA PHE A 46 -0.35 -5.80 2.64
C PHE A 46 -0.86 -5.57 4.06
N TYR A 47 -1.92 -6.26 4.44
CA TYR A 47 -2.52 -6.22 5.77
C TYR A 47 -2.56 -7.62 6.35
N ILE A 48 -1.91 -7.82 7.50
CA ILE A 48 -1.93 -9.09 8.23
C ILE A 48 -3.24 -9.14 9.02
N LYS A 49 -4.26 -9.77 8.44
CA LYS A 49 -5.59 -9.86 9.03
C LYS A 49 -5.65 -10.92 10.14
N LYS A 50 -4.92 -12.03 9.96
CA LYS A 50 -4.90 -13.16 10.89
C LYS A 50 -3.58 -13.93 10.77
N GLY A 51 -3.19 -14.60 11.85
CA GLY A 51 -1.99 -15.43 11.90
C GLY A 51 -0.71 -14.60 11.98
N VAL A 52 0.44 -15.27 11.85
CA VAL A 52 1.75 -14.62 11.84
C VAL A 52 2.32 -14.71 10.43
N ALA A 53 2.83 -13.59 9.92
CA ALA A 53 3.56 -13.54 8.66
C ALA A 53 5.05 -13.29 8.92
N GLU A 54 5.88 -13.63 7.95
CA GLU A 54 7.30 -13.37 7.99
C GLU A 54 7.72 -12.66 6.71
N LEU A 55 8.36 -11.50 6.88
CA LEU A 55 8.78 -10.62 5.81
C LEU A 55 10.30 -10.64 5.70
N MET A 56 10.84 -10.91 4.52
CA MET A 56 12.25 -10.69 4.20
C MET A 56 12.36 -9.72 3.02
N PHE A 57 13.20 -8.70 3.17
CA PHE A 57 13.37 -7.66 2.17
C PHE A 57 14.84 -7.40 1.89
N ASN A 58 15.25 -7.57 0.64
CA ASN A 58 16.59 -7.48 0.07
C ASN A 58 17.65 -8.44 0.65
N ALA A 59 17.69 -8.60 1.97
CA ALA A 59 18.57 -9.54 2.66
C ALA A 59 17.97 -9.95 4.01
N PRO A 60 18.45 -11.06 4.62
CA PRO A 60 18.15 -11.40 6.01
C PRO A 60 18.63 -10.31 7.00
N PRO A 61 18.08 -10.25 8.22
CA PRO A 61 17.11 -11.17 8.81
C PRO A 61 15.66 -10.91 8.39
N SER A 62 14.81 -11.92 8.56
CA SER A 62 13.37 -11.78 8.42
C SER A 62 12.75 -11.08 9.62
N ILE A 63 11.64 -10.38 9.38
CA ILE A 63 10.82 -9.67 10.37
C ILE A 63 9.51 -10.44 10.54
N LYS A 64 9.15 -10.77 11.78
CA LYS A 64 7.84 -11.36 12.08
C LYS A 64 6.79 -10.26 12.17
N LEU A 65 5.66 -10.50 11.53
CA LEU A 65 4.52 -9.59 11.49
C LEU A 65 3.31 -10.21 12.17
N SER A 66 2.67 -9.41 13.02
CA SER A 66 1.52 -9.79 13.83
C SER A 66 0.20 -9.34 13.19
N PRO A 67 -0.95 -9.93 13.59
CA PRO A 67 -2.25 -9.43 13.16
C PRO A 67 -2.42 -7.95 13.49
N GLY A 68 -2.96 -7.18 12.55
CA GLY A 68 -3.12 -5.73 12.68
C GLY A 68 -2.06 -4.91 11.95
N GLU A 69 -0.92 -5.52 11.60
CA GLU A 69 0.19 -4.80 10.95
C GLU A 69 0.00 -4.66 9.45
N PHE A 70 0.53 -3.57 8.90
CA PHE A 70 0.53 -3.31 7.46
C PHE A 70 1.94 -3.20 6.92
N ILE A 71 2.11 -3.60 5.66
CA ILE A 71 3.33 -3.41 4.88
C ILE A 71 2.98 -2.52 3.69
N PHE A 72 3.75 -1.47 3.47
CA PHE A 72 3.68 -0.61 2.30
C PHE A 72 4.96 -0.80 1.49
N LEU A 73 4.83 -1.19 0.23
CA LEU A 73 5.93 -1.46 -0.68
C LEU A 73 5.78 -0.63 -1.96
N ASN A 74 6.67 0.33 -2.14
CA ASN A 74 6.91 1.02 -3.41
C ASN A 74 8.16 0.41 -4.05
N ARG A 75 7.94 -0.64 -4.84
CA ARG A 75 9.00 -1.52 -5.33
C ARG A 75 10.00 -0.80 -6.26
N LYS A 76 11.29 -1.09 -6.07
CA LYS A 76 12.34 -0.81 -7.07
C LYS A 76 12.69 -2.08 -7.85
N CYS A 77 13.21 -1.93 -9.07
CA CYS A 77 13.62 -3.07 -9.91
C CYS A 77 14.70 -3.96 -9.25
N SER A 78 15.52 -3.39 -8.37
CA SER A 78 16.55 -4.11 -7.62
C SER A 78 16.02 -4.84 -6.39
N ASP A 79 14.77 -4.61 -6.00
CA ASP A 79 14.24 -5.10 -4.73
C ASP A 79 13.88 -6.58 -4.81
N CYS A 80 14.16 -7.29 -3.71
CA CYS A 80 13.79 -8.68 -3.50
C CYS A 80 12.88 -8.74 -2.26
N PHE A 81 11.68 -9.28 -2.40
CA PHE A 81 10.66 -9.26 -1.35
C PHE A 81 10.03 -10.64 -1.20
N PHE A 82 10.00 -11.15 0.03
CA PHE A 82 9.36 -12.40 0.38
C PHE A 82 8.41 -12.15 1.55
N LEU A 83 7.14 -12.50 1.35
CA LEU A 83 6.14 -12.50 2.41
C LEU A 83 5.58 -13.92 2.53
N THR A 84 5.91 -14.56 3.64
CA THR A 84 5.49 -15.93 3.94
C THR A 84 4.52 -15.93 5.13
N GLY A 85 3.72 -16.98 5.24
CA GLY A 85 2.72 -17.13 6.29
C GLY A 85 2.47 -18.61 6.56
N GLY A 86 2.00 -18.92 7.77
CA GLY A 86 1.53 -20.25 8.14
C GLY A 86 0.19 -20.61 7.47
N GLN A 87 -0.31 -21.82 7.75
CA GLN A 87 -1.58 -22.30 7.17
C GLN A 87 -2.81 -21.49 7.61
N ASP A 88 -2.72 -20.82 8.76
CA ASP A 88 -3.77 -20.01 9.36
C ASP A 88 -3.61 -18.50 9.08
N THR A 89 -2.56 -18.11 8.34
CA THR A 89 -2.26 -16.71 8.03
C THR A 89 -3.15 -16.20 6.90
N GLU A 90 -3.88 -15.12 7.17
CA GLU A 90 -4.70 -14.40 6.18
C GLU A 90 -4.08 -13.02 5.94
N ILE A 91 -3.65 -12.77 4.70
CA ILE A 91 -3.09 -11.47 4.29
C ILE A 91 -3.98 -10.89 3.21
N LEU A 92 -4.42 -9.65 3.39
CA LEU A 92 -5.06 -8.87 2.32
C LEU A 92 -3.99 -8.05 1.60
N GLN A 93 -4.03 -8.06 0.28
CA GLN A 93 -3.17 -7.23 -0.56
C GLN A 93 -4.04 -6.26 -1.36
N THR A 94 -3.62 -5.01 -1.47
CA THR A 94 -4.18 -4.05 -2.42
C THR A 94 -3.07 -3.25 -3.07
N ARG A 95 -3.26 -2.88 -4.33
CA ARG A 95 -2.32 -2.05 -5.08
C ARG A 95 -2.89 -0.66 -5.29
N VAL A 96 -2.20 0.34 -4.76
CA VAL A 96 -2.56 1.75 -4.87
C VAL A 96 -1.75 2.37 -6.01
N VAL A 97 -2.45 2.94 -6.99
CA VAL A 97 -1.84 3.62 -8.14
C VAL A 97 -1.96 5.13 -7.94
N PRO A 98 -0.88 5.80 -7.49
CA PRO A 98 -0.85 7.25 -7.41
C PRO A 98 -0.88 7.90 -8.79
N ARG A 99 -1.48 9.08 -8.87
CA ARG A 99 -1.56 9.90 -10.09
C ARG A 99 -1.35 11.38 -9.75
N GLY A 100 -1.05 12.17 -10.78
CA GLY A 100 -0.78 13.60 -10.65
C GLY A 100 0.30 13.88 -9.60
N LEU A 101 0.06 14.90 -8.77
CA LEU A 101 0.99 15.35 -7.75
C LEU A 101 1.41 14.22 -6.78
N TYR A 102 0.52 13.29 -6.45
CA TYR A 102 0.87 12.19 -5.55
C TYR A 102 1.87 11.21 -6.19
N LYS A 103 1.82 11.00 -7.50
CA LYS A 103 2.83 10.22 -8.23
C LYS A 103 4.18 10.95 -8.12
N ASP A 104 4.19 12.26 -8.36
CA ASP A 104 5.41 13.07 -8.31
C ASP A 104 6.05 13.04 -6.90
N LEU A 105 5.24 13.16 -5.85
CA LEU A 105 5.69 13.07 -4.46
C LEU A 105 6.26 11.67 -4.15
N ILE A 106 5.58 10.60 -4.55
CA ILE A 106 6.06 9.23 -4.30
C ILE A 106 7.36 8.97 -5.06
N VAL A 107 7.51 9.46 -6.29
CA VAL A 107 8.76 9.35 -7.05
C VAL A 107 9.88 10.13 -6.36
N TYR A 108 9.60 11.36 -5.90
CA TYR A 108 10.58 12.19 -5.20
C TYR A 108 11.07 11.55 -3.89
N TYR A 109 10.15 11.08 -3.05
CA TYR A 109 10.46 10.45 -1.76
C TYR A 109 10.93 8.99 -1.89
N GLY A 110 10.50 8.27 -2.93
CA GLY A 110 10.81 6.86 -3.18
C GLY A 110 12.28 6.57 -3.46
N CYS A 111 13.10 7.59 -3.69
CA CYS A 111 14.55 7.47 -3.78
C CYS A 111 15.16 6.85 -2.51
N TYR A 112 14.59 7.09 -1.33
CA TYR A 112 15.23 6.75 -0.05
C TYR A 112 14.81 5.39 0.49
N ASN A 113 13.51 5.11 0.68
CA ASN A 113 13.01 3.85 1.25
C ASN A 113 11.82 3.31 0.44
N SER A 114 11.93 2.07 -0.04
CA SER A 114 10.86 1.38 -0.78
C SER A 114 9.90 0.57 0.10
N LEU A 115 10.25 0.30 1.36
CA LEU A 115 9.45 -0.52 2.28
C LEU A 115 9.15 0.23 3.58
N TYR A 116 7.91 0.13 4.05
CA TYR A 116 7.47 0.60 5.37
C TYR A 116 6.54 -0.43 6.03
N VAL A 117 6.75 -0.67 7.33
CA VAL A 117 5.85 -1.47 8.17
C VAL A 117 5.13 -0.55 9.17
N LEU A 118 3.80 -0.54 9.11
CA LEU A 118 2.94 0.11 10.10
C LEU A 118 2.63 -0.92 11.19
N ASP A 119 3.35 -0.82 12.30
CA ASP A 119 3.28 -1.72 13.45
C ASP A 119 2.37 -1.18 14.58
N SER A 120 2.25 -1.99 15.64
CA SER A 120 1.45 -1.69 16.84
C SER A 120 1.77 -0.34 17.54
N GLY A 121 2.89 0.32 17.23
CA GLY A 121 3.19 1.66 17.73
C GLY A 121 2.29 2.76 17.14
N HIS A 122 1.52 2.45 16.10
CA HIS A 122 0.64 3.38 15.39
C HIS A 122 -0.86 3.15 15.70
N ILE A 123 -1.18 3.15 17.00
CA ILE A 123 -2.50 2.78 17.55
C ILE A 123 -3.69 3.55 16.98
N ASP A 124 -3.50 4.82 16.58
CA ASP A 124 -4.59 5.66 16.07
C ASP A 124 -4.90 5.41 14.59
N VAL A 125 -3.92 4.93 13.82
CA VAL A 125 -4.03 4.76 12.37
C VAL A 125 -4.44 3.35 12.00
N ILE A 126 -3.94 2.34 12.71
CA ILE A 126 -4.18 0.92 12.39
C ILE A 126 -5.68 0.57 12.33
N PRO A 127 -6.52 0.94 13.32
CA PRO A 127 -7.94 0.60 13.28
C PRO A 127 -8.62 1.19 12.05
N VAL A 128 -8.32 2.46 11.74
CA VAL A 128 -8.87 3.13 10.54
C VAL A 128 -8.39 2.44 9.27
N ALA A 129 -7.10 2.12 9.16
CA ALA A 129 -6.56 1.41 8.01
C ALA A 129 -7.19 0.03 7.80
N SER A 130 -7.45 -0.71 8.89
CA SER A 130 -8.12 -2.02 8.84
C SER A 130 -9.56 -1.94 8.35
N GLU A 131 -10.30 -0.90 8.76
CA GLU A 131 -11.66 -0.66 8.27
C GLU A 131 -11.64 -0.22 6.81
N MET A 132 -10.71 0.64 6.40
CA MET A 132 -10.59 1.10 5.01
C MET A 132 -10.28 -0.05 4.04
N ILE A 133 -9.32 -0.92 4.37
CA ILE A 133 -9.00 -2.07 3.51
C ILE A 133 -10.13 -3.12 3.50
N SER A 134 -10.80 -3.32 4.63
CA SER A 134 -11.96 -4.21 4.71
C SER A 134 -13.15 -3.68 3.91
N LEU A 135 -13.35 -2.36 3.91
CA LEU A 135 -14.36 -1.68 3.11
C LEU A 135 -14.05 -1.83 1.62
N LEU A 136 -12.80 -1.62 1.18
CA LEU A 136 -12.38 -1.86 -0.21
C LEU A 136 -12.73 -3.29 -0.67
N LEU A 137 -12.44 -4.29 0.15
CA LEU A 137 -12.71 -5.69 -0.17
C LEU A 137 -14.22 -5.97 -0.33
N LYS A 138 -15.05 -5.35 0.53
CA LYS A 138 -16.52 -5.44 0.42
C LYS A 138 -17.02 -4.73 -0.84
N LEU A 139 -16.48 -3.56 -1.14
CA LEU A 139 -16.86 -2.74 -2.29
C LEU A 139 -16.56 -3.48 -3.60
N GLN A 140 -15.38 -4.05 -3.76
CA GLN A 140 -15.00 -4.80 -4.97
C GLN A 140 -15.98 -5.95 -5.31
N LYS A 141 -16.54 -6.61 -4.29
CA LYS A 141 -17.55 -7.68 -4.48
C LYS A 141 -18.91 -7.17 -4.96
N SER A 142 -19.25 -5.91 -4.68
CA SER A 142 -20.59 -5.34 -4.92
C SER A 142 -20.81 -4.78 -6.33
N LYS A 143 -19.74 -4.58 -7.14
CA LYS A 143 -19.76 -4.01 -8.51
C LYS A 143 -20.69 -2.78 -8.71
N SER A 144 -20.86 -1.94 -7.69
CA SER A 144 -21.72 -0.74 -7.73
C SER A 144 -20.94 0.51 -8.17
N GLU A 145 -21.58 1.46 -8.85
CA GLU A 145 -20.98 2.77 -9.19
C GLU A 145 -20.53 3.59 -7.96
N ALA A 146 -21.12 3.31 -6.78
CA ALA A 146 -20.67 3.89 -5.51
C ALA A 146 -19.21 3.56 -5.16
N ILE A 147 -18.68 2.46 -5.72
CA ILE A 147 -17.29 1.99 -5.52
C ILE A 147 -16.30 3.08 -5.96
N LEU A 148 -16.50 3.69 -7.13
CA LEU A 148 -15.60 4.71 -7.66
C LEU A 148 -15.50 5.95 -6.78
N SER A 149 -16.56 6.26 -6.03
CA SER A 149 -16.59 7.44 -5.15
C SER A 149 -15.81 7.25 -3.85
N LEU A 150 -15.71 6.01 -3.35
CA LEU A 150 -15.00 5.68 -2.10
C LEU A 150 -13.57 5.18 -2.35
N GLU A 151 -13.27 4.64 -3.53
CA GLU A 151 -11.94 4.17 -3.88
C GLU A 151 -10.90 5.31 -3.88
N VAL A 152 -11.27 6.49 -4.39
CA VAL A 152 -10.39 7.66 -4.40
C VAL A 152 -9.99 8.11 -2.98
N PRO A 153 -10.91 8.38 -2.04
CA PRO A 153 -10.50 8.76 -0.69
C PRO A 153 -9.72 7.65 0.04
N ILE A 154 -10.02 6.37 -0.20
CA ILE A 154 -9.27 5.28 0.42
C ILE A 154 -7.85 5.15 -0.16
N SER A 155 -7.69 5.25 -1.49
CA SER A 155 -6.38 5.25 -2.13
C SER A 155 -5.54 6.44 -1.65
N LEU A 156 -6.14 7.63 -1.55
CA LEU A 156 -5.48 8.80 -0.97
C LEU A 156 -5.07 8.57 0.47
N PHE A 157 -5.93 7.96 1.30
CA PHE A 157 -5.60 7.64 2.69
C PHE A 157 -4.32 6.80 2.81
N PHE A 158 -4.19 5.72 2.02
CA PHE A 158 -2.98 4.90 2.02
C PHE A 158 -1.74 5.63 1.48
N ILE A 159 -1.90 6.47 0.45
CA ILE A 159 -0.82 7.33 -0.04
C ILE A 159 -0.32 8.27 1.05
N HIS A 160 -1.22 8.89 1.83
CA HIS A 160 -0.82 9.80 2.90
C HIS A 160 -0.12 9.08 4.06
N ILE A 161 -0.52 7.85 4.40
CA ILE A 161 0.22 7.05 5.39
C ILE A 161 1.65 6.81 4.91
N TYR A 162 1.80 6.35 3.66
CA TYR A 162 3.10 6.07 3.08
C TYR A 162 3.98 7.33 3.03
N LEU A 163 3.47 8.43 2.47
CA LEU A 163 4.22 9.69 2.33
C LEU A 163 4.62 10.29 3.67
N ASN A 164 3.72 10.29 4.68
CA ASN A 164 4.07 10.83 6.00
C ASN A 164 5.25 10.07 6.63
N LYS A 165 5.28 8.75 6.45
CA LYS A 165 6.40 7.97 6.96
C LYS A 165 7.68 8.25 6.21
N VAL A 166 7.67 8.22 4.87
CA VAL A 166 8.90 8.41 4.09
C VAL A 166 9.45 9.83 4.25
N ALA A 167 8.57 10.82 4.46
CA ALA A 167 8.97 12.19 4.75
C ALA A 167 9.46 12.42 6.19
N ASN A 168 9.40 11.42 7.09
CA ASN A 168 9.59 11.57 8.54
C ASN A 168 8.72 12.67 9.16
N SER A 169 7.57 12.99 8.55
CA SER A 169 6.62 13.94 9.10
C SER A 169 5.71 13.23 10.11
N SER A 170 5.52 13.84 11.28
CA SER A 170 4.55 13.36 12.26
C SER A 170 3.16 13.30 11.62
N LEU A 171 2.49 12.16 11.72
CA LEU A 171 1.11 12.02 11.28
C LEU A 171 0.25 13.10 11.96
N PRO A 172 -0.68 13.75 11.24
CA PRO A 172 -1.52 14.83 11.79
C PRO A 172 -2.47 14.36 12.90
N PHE A 173 -2.54 13.05 13.17
CA PHE A 173 -3.36 12.45 14.22
C PHE A 173 -2.58 12.13 15.50
N ASN A 174 -1.29 12.47 15.60
CA ASN A 174 -0.54 12.41 16.86
C ASN A 174 -1.01 13.52 17.81
N ASN A 175 -2.25 13.41 18.30
CA ASN A 175 -2.73 14.15 19.45
C ASN A 175 -2.23 13.48 20.74
N THR A 176 -0.92 13.28 20.86
CA THR A 176 -0.28 13.25 22.17
C THR A 176 0.09 14.69 22.51
N GLY A 177 -0.94 15.49 22.80
CA GLY A 177 -0.77 16.75 23.50
C GLY A 177 -0.29 16.44 24.92
N HIS A 178 0.82 17.09 25.28
CA HIS A 178 1.39 17.36 26.61
C HIS A 178 0.86 16.60 27.83
#